data_AF-A0AA50HUH6-F1
#
_entry.id   AF-A0AA50HUH6-F1
#
_cell.length_a   1.000
_cell.length_b   1.000
_cell.length_c   1.000
_cell.angle_alpha   90.00
_cell.angle_beta   90.00
_cell.angle_gamma   90.00
#
_symmetry.space_group_name_H-M   'P 1'
#
loop_
_entity.id
_entity.type
_entity.pdbx_description
1 polymer ?
#
loop_
_entity_poly.entity_id
_entity_poly.type
_entity_poly.pdbx_seq_one_letter_code
_entity_poly.pdbx_strand_id
1 'polypeptide(L)' 'MDDKNLQHLFDPFYREQWVIDSAIAGVGLGLTIVRTLIEQLNGKISVVGRPSCQPGQTVITFTLMIPESGATE' A
#
# COMPACT_ATOMS: atom_id res chain seq x y z
N MET A 1 10.19 0.79 -9.50
CA MET A 1 9.84 1.19 -8.12
C MET A 1 10.75 0.43 -7.20
N ASP A 2 11.54 1.13 -6.39
CA ASP A 2 12.54 0.52 -5.50
C ASP A 2 11.89 0.09 -4.19
N ASP A 3 12.37 -0.97 -3.53
CA ASP A 3 11.84 -1.45 -2.23
C ASP A 3 11.77 -0.33 -1.18
N LYS A 4 12.69 0.63 -1.26
CA LYS A 4 12.72 1.78 -0.35
C LYS A 4 11.55 2.75 -0.54
N ASN A 5 10.96 2.86 -1.72
CA ASN A 5 9.80 3.73 -1.95
C ASN A 5 8.49 3.07 -1.53
N LEU A 6 8.43 1.74 -1.50
CA LEU A 6 7.22 1.00 -1.12
C LEU A 6 6.79 1.28 0.32
N GLN A 7 7.75 1.48 1.23
CA GLN A 7 7.48 1.87 2.63
C GLN A 7 6.96 3.30 2.76
N HIS A 8 7.33 4.20 1.84
CA HIS A 8 6.85 5.58 1.82
C HIS A 8 5.42 5.70 1.26
N LEU A 9 4.90 4.69 0.56
CA LEU A 9 3.52 4.66 0.06
C LEU A 9 2.45 4.80 1.15
N PHE A 10 2.80 4.46 2.39
CA PHE A 10 1.89 4.59 3.53
C PHE A 10 2.00 5.94 4.24
N ASP A 11 2.98 6.77 3.88
CA ASP A 11 3.15 8.10 4.44
C ASP A 11 2.04 9.03 3.94
N PRO A 12 1.40 9.81 4.82
CA PRO A 12 0.31 10.69 4.42
C PRO A 12 0.78 11.68 3.34
N PHE A 13 -0.04 11.83 2.30
CA PHE A 13 0.22 12.72 1.16
C PHE A 13 1.38 12.31 0.25
N TYR A 14 2.00 11.15 0.49
CA TYR A 14 3.06 10.66 -0.37
C TYR A 14 2.50 10.27 -1.75
N ARG A 15 3.13 10.82 -2.79
CA ARG A 15 2.81 10.53 -4.19
C ARG A 15 4.11 10.48 -4.98
N GLU A 16 4.28 9.41 -5.74
CA GLU A 16 5.41 9.25 -6.65
C GLU A 16 5.34 10.27 -7.80
N GLN A 17 6.50 10.77 -8.24
CA GLN A 17 6.60 11.77 -9.31
C GLN A 17 5.84 11.35 -10.58
N TRP A 18 5.92 10.06 -10.95
CA TRP A 18 5.26 9.51 -12.12
C TRP A 18 3.72 9.48 -12.00
N VAL A 19 3.17 9.39 -10.78
CA VAL A 19 1.71 9.42 -10.54
C VAL A 19 1.18 10.83 -10.71
N ILE A 20 1.97 11.83 -10.29
CA ILE A 20 1.67 13.24 -10.48
C ILE A 20 1.73 13.59 -11.98
N ASP A 21 2.79 13.14 -12.65
CA ASP A 21 3.01 13.33 -14.09
C ASP A 21 1.93 12.65 -14.95
N SER A 22 1.51 11.44 -14.56
CA SER A 22 0.44 10.68 -15.22
C SER A 22 -0.98 11.17 -14.85
N ALA A 23 -1.10 12.30 -14.15
CA ALA A 23 -2.35 12.96 -13.76
C ALA A 23 -3.37 12.03 -13.05
N ILE A 24 -2.88 11.00 -12.35
CA ILE A 24 -3.73 10.06 -11.64
C ILE A 24 -4.33 10.78 -10.42
N ALA A 25 -5.66 10.90 -10.40
CA ALA A 25 -6.39 11.58 -9.32
C ALA A 25 -6.19 10.88 -7.97
N GLY A 26 -5.85 11.64 -6.93
CA GLY A 26 -5.69 11.13 -5.57
C GLY A 26 -4.81 12.05 -4.71
N VAL A 27 -5.12 12.14 -3.43
CA VAL A 27 -4.39 12.98 -2.46
C VAL A 27 -3.32 12.22 -1.66
N GLY A 28 -3.10 10.93 -1.95
CA GLY A 28 -2.08 10.12 -1.25
C GLY A 28 -2.46 9.72 0.18
N LEU A 29 -3.76 9.64 0.51
CA LEU A 29 -4.23 9.28 1.85
C LEU A 29 -4.83 7.88 1.96
N GLY A 30 -5.21 7.26 0.83
CA GLY A 30 -5.92 5.98 0.85
C GLY A 30 -5.14 4.88 1.57
N LEU A 31 -3.86 4.71 1.25
CA LEU A 31 -2.99 3.70 1.87
C LEU A 31 -2.68 4.01 3.33
N THR A 32 -2.55 5.29 3.71
CA THR A 32 -2.40 5.71 5.10
C THR A 32 -3.63 5.31 5.93
N ILE A 33 -4.84 5.57 5.42
CA ILE A 33 -6.09 5.19 6.09
C ILE A 33 -6.16 3.67 6.28
N VAL A 34 -5.88 2.90 5.22
CA VAL A 34 -5.89 1.43 5.27
C VAL A 34 -4.88 0.91 6.29
N ARG A 35 -3.68 1.48 6.33
CA ARG A 35 -2.66 1.12 7.32
C ARG A 35 -3.15 1.40 8.74
N THR A 36 -3.66 2.60 9.02
CA THR A 36 -4.19 2.96 10.34
C THR A 36 -5.32 2.02 10.77
N LEU A 37 -6.24 1.68 9.86
CA LEU A 37 -7.34 0.76 10.15
C LEU A 37 -6.81 -0.64 10.50
N ILE A 38 -5.86 -1.17 9.74
CA ILE A 38 -5.30 -2.51 9.99
C ILE A 38 -4.52 -2.52 11.31
N GLU A 39 -3.76 -1.46 11.60
CA GLU A 39 -3.06 -1.32 12.88
C GLU A 39 -4.04 -1.26 14.06
N GLN A 40 -5.17 -0.57 13.92
CA GLN A 40 -6.25 -0.54 14.92
C GLN A 40 -6.92 -1.91 15.12
N LEU A 41 -7.01 -2.70 14.05
CA LEU A 41 -7.50 -4.09 14.10
C LEU A 41 -6.43 -5.07 14.60
N ASN A 42 -5.29 -4.60 15.14
CA ASN A 42 -4.16 -5.44 15.54
C ASN A 42 -3.60 -6.32 14.41
N GLY A 43 -3.87 -5.94 13.16
CA GLY A 43 -3.39 -6.59 11.95
C GLY A 43 -2.04 -6.05 11.48
N LYS A 44 -1.60 -6.57 10.34
CA LYS A 44 -0.38 -6.15 9.64
C LYS A 44 -0.64 -6.03 8.15
N ILE A 45 -0.09 -4.99 7.53
CA ILE A 45 -0.08 -4.80 6.08
C ILE A 45 1.34 -4.96 5.54
N SER A 46 1.48 -5.66 4.42
CA SER A 46 2.73 -5.82 3.69
C SER A 46 2.52 -5.47 2.22
N VAL A 47 3.55 -4.94 1.57
CA VAL A 47 3.54 -4.57 0.17
C VAL A 47 4.75 -5.17 -0.53
N VAL A 48 4.54 -5.74 -1.72
CA VAL A 48 5.61 -6.32 -2.53
C VAL A 48 5.44 -5.86 -3.97
N GLY A 49 6.46 -5.21 -4.51
CA GLY A 49 6.55 -4.91 -5.94
C GLY A 49 7.32 -6.02 -6.66
N ARG A 50 6.74 -6.58 -7.74
CA ARG A 50 7.44 -7.52 -8.62
C ARG A 50 7.42 -7.04 -10.07
N PRO A 51 8.52 -7.21 -10.82
CA PRO A 51 8.51 -6.96 -12.26
C PRO A 51 7.57 -7.96 -12.94
N SER A 52 6.73 -7.46 -13.86
CA SER A 52 5.91 -8.32 -14.72
C SER A 52 6.76 -8.96 -15.81
N CYS A 53 6.22 -10.01 -16.44
CA CYS A 53 6.79 -10.60 -17.65
C CYS A 53 6.73 -9.62 -18.85
N GLN A 54 5.90 -8.57 -18.77
CA GLN A 54 5.80 -7.51 -19.77
C GLN A 54 6.75 -6.34 -19.45
N PRO A 55 7.55 -5.86 -20.42
CA PRO A 55 8.43 -4.72 -20.22
C PRO A 55 7.59 -3.47 -19.93
N GLY A 56 7.97 -2.75 -18.87
CA GLY A 56 7.28 -1.52 -18.43
C GLY A 56 6.09 -1.74 -17.49
N GLN A 57 5.75 -2.98 -17.15
CA GLN A 57 4.66 -3.27 -16.21
C GLN A 57 5.23 -3.74 -14.85
N THR A 58 4.75 -3.13 -13.78
CA THR A 58 5.07 -3.54 -12.40
C THR A 58 3.79 -4.05 -11.75
N VAL A 59 3.87 -5.20 -11.09
CA VAL A 59 2.79 -5.73 -10.28
C VAL A 59 3.07 -5.38 -8.82
N ILE A 60 2.13 -4.68 -8.19
CA ILE A 60 2.21 -4.35 -6.77
C ILE A 60 1.15 -5.20 -6.05
N THR A 61 1.60 -6.01 -5.11
CA THR A 61 0.73 -6.87 -4.31
C THR A 61 0.67 -6.33 -2.88
N PHE A 62 -0.54 -6.07 -2.38
CA PHE A 62 -0.80 -5.72 -0.99
C PHE A 62 -1.32 -6.96 -0.26
N THR A 63 -0.74 -7.30 0.89
CA THR A 63 -1.14 -8.42 1.72
C THR A 63 -1.55 -7.90 3.09
N LEU A 64 -2.79 -8.19 3.48
CA LEU A 64 -3.38 -7.78 4.74
C LEU A 64 -3.53 -9.03 5.62
N MET A 65 -2.93 -9.01 6.80
CA MET A 65 -3.16 -9.98 7.86
C MET A 65 -4.00 -9.30 8.93
N ILE A 66 -5.21 -9.79 9.16
CA ILE A 66 -6.09 -9.29 10.21
C ILE A 66 -6.27 -10.46 11.18
N PRO A 67 -6.11 -10.25 12.50
CA PRO A 67 -6.42 -11.29 13.47
C PRO A 67 -7.90 -11.67 13.31
N GLU A 68 -8.18 -12.96 13.37
CA GLU A 68 -9.55 -13.45 13.52
C GLU A 68 -10.18 -12.70 14.70
N SER A 69 -11.28 -12.01 14.43
CA SER A 69 -12.11 -11.48 15.51
C SER A 69 -12.59 -12.70 16.28
N GLY A 70 -11.90 -13.02 17.38
CA GLY A 70 -12.45 -13.88 18.39
C GLY A 70 -13.82 -13.33 18.73
N ALA A 71 -14.86 -14.03 18.30
CA ALA A 71 -16.14 -13.96 18.98
C ALA A 71 -15.89 -14.55 20.37
N THR A 72 -15.31 -13.73 21.25
CA THR A 72 -15.29 -13.98 22.68
C THR A 72 -16.70 -13.72 23.18
N GLU A 73 -17.42 -14.83 23.34
CA GLU A 73 -18.41 -15.14 24.38
C GLU A 73 -19.68 -14.27 24.47
#